data_AF-A0A0S0N4V5-F1
#
_entry.id   AF-A0A0S0N4V5-F1
#
_cell.length_a   1.000
_cell.length_b   1.000
_cell.length_c   1.000
_cell.angle_alpha   90.00
_cell.angle_beta   90.00
_cell.angle_gamma   90.00
#
_symmetry.space_group_name_H-M   'P 1'
#
loop_
_entity.id
_entity.type
_entity.pdbx_description
1 polymer ?
#
loop_
_entity_poly.entity_id
_entity_poly.type
_entity_poly.pdbx_seq_one_letter_code
_entity_poly.pdbx_strand_id
1 'polypeptide(L)'
;MKKSAFSRKSTSHVIGNQWRRTKEYRVWEKTVKKQWNSECALTGCKHPKNKKDSLVIHHFYSFNTEFSSPFLNSLRFRPENGILICQSSHKAFHDMYGYRNNTIFQFLDFLKFLMTDSIKSTPISSQVFQEWKEGSETRVYDPARVMKLHERLGKIHIF
;
A
#
# COMPACT_ATOMS: atom_id res chain seq x y z
N MET A 1 48.01 6.76 25.85
CA MET A 1 48.02 6.85 24.36
C MET A 1 46.58 6.80 23.87
N LYS A 2 46.06 7.92 23.33
CA LYS A 2 44.69 8.02 22.80
C LYS A 2 44.65 7.38 21.41
N LYS A 3 43.91 6.29 21.23
CA LYS A 3 43.63 5.74 19.90
C LYS A 3 42.18 6.06 19.50
N SER A 4 42.09 7.12 18.70
CA SER A 4 41.20 7.30 17.55
C SER A 4 39.78 6.71 17.67
N ALA A 5 38.84 7.58 18.04
CA ALA A 5 37.44 7.36 17.72
C ALA A 5 37.30 7.42 16.19
N PHE A 6 37.05 6.26 15.58
CA PHE A 6 36.63 6.17 14.18
C PHE A 6 35.30 6.92 14.07
N SER A 7 35.38 8.17 13.60
CA SER A 7 34.22 8.98 13.24
C SER A 7 33.43 8.18 12.21
N ARG A 8 32.34 7.57 12.64
CA ARG A 8 31.29 7.10 11.73
C ARG A 8 30.72 8.36 11.10
N LYS A 9 31.31 8.80 9.99
CA LYS A 9 30.67 9.77 9.12
C LYS A 9 29.36 9.11 8.68
N SER A 10 28.25 9.58 9.24
CA SER A 10 26.93 9.26 8.74
C SER A 10 26.79 9.92 7.38
N THR A 11 27.23 9.22 6.33
CA THR A 11 26.96 9.58 4.93
C THR A 11 25.51 9.28 4.56
N SER A 12 24.56 9.52 5.46
CA SER A 12 23.13 9.60 5.16
C SER A 12 22.75 11.06 4.88
N HIS A 13 23.51 11.73 4.03
CA HIS A 13 23.15 13.05 3.52
C HIS A 13 22.08 12.84 2.44
N VAL A 14 20.81 12.80 2.90
CA VAL A 14 19.62 13.35 2.25
C VAL A 14 19.73 13.52 0.72
N ILE A 15 19.76 12.42 -0.04
CA ILE A 15 19.15 12.42 -1.38
C ILE A 15 17.64 12.28 -1.15
N GLY A 16 17.07 13.28 -0.49
CA GLY A 16 15.71 13.25 0.00
C GLY A 16 14.74 13.37 -1.16
N ASN A 17 14.01 12.29 -1.47
CA ASN A 17 12.77 12.25 -2.26
C ASN A 17 12.61 13.26 -3.42
N GLN A 18 13.70 13.68 -4.10
CA GLN A 18 13.66 14.76 -5.09
C GLN A 18 12.78 14.40 -6.29
N TRP A 19 12.70 13.11 -6.60
CA TRP A 19 11.80 12.54 -7.59
C TRP A 19 10.32 12.89 -7.34
N ARG A 20 9.89 13.14 -6.09
CA ARG A 20 8.51 13.59 -5.79
C ARG A 20 8.22 15.01 -6.27
N ARG A 21 9.26 15.78 -6.62
CA ARG A 21 9.13 17.14 -7.15
C ARG A 21 9.03 17.18 -8.67
N THR A 22 9.29 16.06 -9.36
CA THR A 22 9.32 16.06 -10.82
C THR A 22 7.92 16.12 -11.42
N LYS A 23 7.84 16.56 -12.69
CA LYS A 23 6.57 16.65 -13.42
C LYS A 23 5.98 15.26 -13.63
N GLU A 24 6.83 14.28 -13.92
CA GLU A 24 6.48 12.88 -14.16
C GLU A 24 5.79 12.28 -12.94
N TYR A 25 6.34 12.49 -11.74
CA TYR A 25 5.72 12.03 -10.51
C TYR A 25 4.34 12.66 -10.29
N ARG A 26 4.20 13.98 -10.51
CA ARG A 26 2.91 14.67 -10.34
C ARG A 26 1.85 14.18 -11.34
N VAL A 27 2.27 13.89 -12.57
CA VAL A 27 1.37 13.32 -13.60
C VAL A 27 0.95 11.91 -13.18
N TRP A 28 1.91 11.06 -12.80
CA TRP A 28 1.63 9.72 -12.30
C TRP A 28 0.69 9.72 -11.09
N GLU A 29 0.95 10.58 -10.10
CA GLU A 29 0.13 10.72 -8.89
C GLU A 29 -1.33 11.05 -9.24
N LYS A 30 -1.54 12.00 -10.14
CA LYS A 30 -2.88 12.39 -10.62
C LYS A 30 -3.55 11.24 -11.38
N THR A 31 -2.80 10.54 -12.23
CA THR A 31 -3.33 9.42 -13.01
C THR A 31 -3.79 8.28 -12.11
N VAL A 32 -2.98 7.90 -11.11
CA VAL A 32 -3.35 6.86 -10.14
C VAL A 32 -4.56 7.30 -9.31
N LYS A 33 -4.59 8.54 -8.81
CA LYS A 33 -5.77 9.06 -8.09
C LYS A 33 -7.05 8.99 -8.94
N LYS A 34 -6.97 9.37 -10.22
CA LYS A 34 -8.08 9.29 -11.18
C LYS A 34 -8.52 7.85 -11.41
N GLN A 35 -7.58 6.91 -11.60
CA GLN A 35 -7.87 5.49 -11.81
C GLN A 35 -8.64 4.87 -10.64
N TRP A 36 -8.38 5.35 -9.42
CA TRP A 36 -9.05 4.89 -8.21
C TRP A 36 -10.23 5.78 -7.78
N ASN A 37 -10.71 6.68 -8.64
CA ASN A 37 -11.80 7.62 -8.35
C ASN A 37 -11.59 8.44 -7.05
N SER A 38 -10.33 8.68 -6.68
CA SER A 38 -9.94 9.27 -5.40
C SER A 38 -10.54 8.54 -4.18
N GLU A 39 -10.69 7.22 -4.27
CA GLU A 39 -11.13 6.34 -3.18
C GLU A 39 -10.00 5.40 -2.76
N CYS A 40 -9.95 5.08 -1.47
CA CYS A 40 -9.11 4.00 -1.00
C CYS A 40 -9.50 2.68 -1.70
N ALA A 41 -8.53 2.00 -2.30
CA ALA A 41 -8.75 0.73 -2.98
C ALA A 41 -9.29 -0.35 -2.03
N LEU A 42 -8.87 -0.34 -0.76
CA LEU A 42 -9.22 -1.35 0.24
C LEU A 42 -10.55 -1.07 0.95
N THR A 43 -10.86 0.22 1.20
CA THR A 43 -12.00 0.60 2.07
C THR A 43 -13.11 1.32 1.33
N GLY A 44 -12.81 1.91 0.16
CA GLY A 44 -13.74 2.75 -0.59
C GLY A 44 -13.98 4.15 -0.06
N CYS A 45 -13.33 4.54 1.03
CA CYS A 45 -13.48 5.88 1.56
C CYS A 45 -12.79 6.91 0.63
N LYS A 46 -13.51 7.98 0.27
CA LYS A 46 -12.95 9.21 -0.34
C LYS A 46 -12.34 10.13 0.71
N HIS A 47 -13.03 10.20 1.84
CA HIS A 47 -12.64 10.96 3.01
C HIS A 47 -12.56 9.99 4.18
N PRO A 48 -11.35 9.70 4.67
CA PRO A 48 -11.18 8.91 5.88
C PRO A 48 -11.93 9.61 7.02
N LYS A 49 -12.73 8.85 7.79
CA LYS A 49 -13.52 9.39 8.92
C LYS A 49 -12.64 10.15 9.92
N ASN A 50 -11.39 9.71 10.06
CA ASN A 50 -10.37 10.39 10.83
C ASN A 50 -9.59 11.36 9.95
N LYS A 51 -9.60 12.66 10.30
CA LYS A 51 -8.83 13.71 9.60
C LYS A 51 -7.33 13.39 9.49
N LYS A 52 -6.79 12.50 10.34
CA LYS A 52 -5.40 12.06 10.31
C LYS A 52 -5.10 10.96 9.28
N ASP A 53 -6.11 10.29 8.73
CA ASP A 53 -5.92 9.08 7.93
C ASP A 53 -5.98 9.33 6.41
N SER A 54 -5.27 10.33 5.89
CA SER A 54 -5.38 10.76 4.49
C SER A 54 -5.14 9.65 3.45
N LEU A 55 -5.68 9.84 2.23
CA LEU A 55 -5.37 8.97 1.09
C LEU A 55 -3.94 9.22 0.61
N VAL A 56 -3.18 8.14 0.49
CA VAL A 56 -1.81 8.14 0.00
C VAL A 56 -1.63 7.10 -1.10
N ILE A 57 -0.68 7.36 -1.99
CA ILE A 57 -0.35 6.43 -3.06
C ILE A 57 0.83 5.57 -2.61
N HIS A 58 0.61 4.27 -2.62
CA HIS A 58 1.63 3.26 -2.42
C HIS A 58 2.13 2.75 -3.78
N HIS A 59 3.42 2.48 -3.91
CA HIS A 59 3.96 1.77 -5.07
C HIS A 59 4.09 0.29 -4.73
N PHE A 60 3.60 -0.61 -5.58
CA PHE A 60 3.78 -2.06 -5.36
C PHE A 60 5.25 -2.46 -5.40
N TYR A 61 5.98 -2.01 -6.42
CA TYR A 61 7.43 -2.07 -6.47
C TYR A 61 8.02 -0.76 -5.94
N SER A 62 8.83 -0.87 -4.90
CA SER A 62 9.45 0.28 -4.23
C SER A 62 10.20 1.21 -5.20
N PHE A 63 10.15 2.51 -4.94
CA PHE A 63 10.94 3.49 -5.67
C PHE A 63 12.44 3.40 -5.34
N ASN A 64 12.74 3.10 -4.06
CA ASN A 64 14.08 2.95 -3.54
C ASN A 64 14.38 1.46 -3.36
N THR A 65 14.69 0.80 -4.48
CA THR A 65 15.23 -0.56 -4.45
C THR A 65 16.75 -0.48 -4.44
N GLU A 66 17.39 -1.29 -3.60
CA GLU A 66 18.84 -1.52 -3.68
C GLU A 66 19.22 -2.17 -5.02
N PHE A 67 18.25 -2.85 -5.63
CA PHE A 67 18.34 -3.43 -6.97
C PHE A 67 17.62 -2.51 -7.96
N SER A 68 18.29 -1.48 -8.46
CA SER A 68 17.76 -0.67 -9.57
C SER A 68 18.02 -1.39 -10.89
N SER A 69 17.02 -2.05 -11.45
CA SER A 69 17.08 -2.60 -12.81
C SER A 69 16.40 -1.67 -13.82
N PRO A 70 16.77 -1.71 -15.12
CA PRO A 70 16.06 -0.96 -16.16
C PRO A 70 14.55 -1.23 -16.16
N PHE A 71 14.17 -2.49 -15.90
CA PHE A 71 12.78 -2.90 -15.73
C PHE A 71 12.10 -2.15 -14.58
N LEU A 72 12.66 -2.16 -13.37
CA LEU A 72 12.09 -1.47 -12.22
C LEU A 72 12.04 0.05 -12.41
N ASN A 73 13.04 0.62 -13.07
CA ASN A 73 13.05 2.05 -13.42
C ASN A 73 11.88 2.41 -14.36
N SER A 74 11.57 1.55 -15.32
CA SER A 74 10.45 1.74 -16.25
C SER A 74 9.07 1.66 -15.59
N LEU A 75 8.97 1.00 -14.42
CA LEU A 75 7.73 0.84 -13.66
C LEU A 75 7.43 1.98 -12.69
N ARG A 76 8.42 2.83 -12.35
CA ARG A 76 8.29 3.86 -11.30
C ARG A 76 7.08 4.77 -11.47
N PHE A 77 6.82 5.20 -12.70
CA PHE A 77 5.71 6.10 -13.04
C PHE A 77 4.63 5.42 -13.89
N ARG A 78 4.57 4.09 -13.89
CA ARG A 78 3.47 3.33 -14.49
C ARG A 78 2.28 3.37 -13.54
N PRO A 79 1.08 3.79 -13.99
CA PRO A 79 -0.12 3.79 -13.13
C PRO A 79 -0.43 2.42 -12.52
N GLU A 80 -0.07 1.34 -13.22
CA GLU A 80 -0.24 -0.04 -12.78
C GLU A 80 0.61 -0.40 -11.56
N ASN A 81 1.72 0.31 -11.35
CA ASN A 81 2.57 0.14 -10.18
C ASN A 81 2.05 0.94 -8.95
N GLY A 82 0.95 1.67 -9.08
CA GLY A 82 0.40 2.53 -8.03
C GLY A 82 -0.97 2.08 -7.51
N ILE A 83 -1.16 2.18 -6.19
CA ILE A 83 -2.45 1.98 -5.54
C ILE A 83 -2.75 3.12 -4.57
N LEU A 84 -3.99 3.61 -4.60
CA LEU A 84 -4.47 4.62 -3.66
C LEU A 84 -5.07 3.93 -2.43
N ILE A 85 -4.52 4.16 -1.24
CA ILE A 85 -4.97 3.54 0.01
C ILE A 85 -4.99 4.56 1.16
N CYS A 86 -5.64 4.23 2.27
CA CYS A 86 -5.56 5.04 3.49
C CYS A 86 -4.15 4.98 4.09
N GLN A 87 -3.73 6.07 4.76
CA GLN A 87 -2.45 6.17 5.45
C GLN A 87 -2.29 5.08 6.52
N SER A 88 -3.37 4.67 7.18
CA SER A 88 -3.43 3.58 8.15
C SER A 88 -3.09 2.23 7.52
N SER A 89 -3.71 1.89 6.39
CA SER A 89 -3.41 0.67 5.63
C SER A 89 -1.99 0.70 5.07
N HIS A 90 -1.55 1.86 4.60
CA HIS A 90 -0.18 2.07 4.12
C HIS A 90 0.85 1.83 5.24
N LYS A 91 0.58 2.36 6.44
CA LYS A 91 1.41 2.14 7.61
C LYS A 91 1.41 0.66 8.01
N ALA A 92 0.24 0.02 8.08
CA ALA A 92 0.12 -1.40 8.44
C ALA A 92 0.92 -2.30 7.49
N PHE A 93 0.87 -2.04 6.18
CA PHE A 93 1.71 -2.73 5.20
C PHE A 93 3.21 -2.56 5.51
N HIS A 94 3.66 -1.33 5.76
CA HIS A 94 5.06 -1.06 6.06
C HIS A 94 5.51 -1.54 7.44
N ASP A 95 4.59 -1.67 8.40
CA ASP A 95 4.87 -2.31 9.69
C ASP A 95 5.16 -3.81 9.51
N MET A 96 4.55 -4.46 8.52
CA MET A 96 4.79 -5.88 8.19
C MET A 96 6.05 -6.11 7.34
N TYR A 97 6.29 -5.27 6.32
CA TYR A 97 7.31 -5.54 5.29
C TYR A 97 8.43 -4.50 5.20
N GLY A 98 8.40 -3.45 6.03
CA GLY A 98 9.34 -2.33 5.95
C GLY A 98 9.08 -1.39 4.76
N TYR A 99 9.87 -0.31 4.68
CA TYR A 99 9.68 0.82 3.74
C TYR A 99 10.47 0.74 2.43
N ARG A 100 11.28 -0.31 2.22
CA ARG A 100 12.20 -0.43 1.07
C ARG A 100 12.09 -1.82 0.46
N ASN A 101 12.52 -1.93 -0.80
CA ASN A 101 12.53 -3.21 -1.53
C ASN A 101 11.17 -3.92 -1.57
N ASN A 102 10.06 -3.19 -1.47
CA ASN A 102 8.74 -3.80 -1.52
C ASN A 102 8.43 -4.34 -2.92
N THR A 103 7.65 -5.43 -2.94
CA THR A 103 7.24 -6.13 -4.15
C THR A 103 5.72 -6.30 -4.19
N ILE A 104 5.19 -6.56 -5.39
CA ILE A 104 3.78 -6.90 -5.56
C ILE A 104 3.38 -8.14 -4.74
N PHE A 105 4.28 -9.11 -4.54
CA PHE A 105 4.00 -10.32 -3.77
C PHE A 105 3.77 -10.02 -2.29
N GLN A 106 4.55 -9.14 -1.70
CA GLN A 106 4.32 -8.68 -0.33
C GLN A 106 2.96 -7.99 -0.21
N PHE A 107 2.58 -7.20 -1.21
CA PHE A 107 1.27 -6.56 -1.21
C PHE A 107 0.13 -7.58 -1.38
N LEU A 108 0.28 -8.58 -2.25
CA LEU A 108 -0.67 -9.68 -2.38
C LEU A 108 -0.81 -10.47 -1.07
N ASP A 109 0.30 -10.73 -0.39
CA ASP A 109 0.31 -11.42 0.90
C ASP A 109 -0.36 -10.57 1.99
N PHE A 110 -0.14 -9.26 1.97
CA PHE A 110 -0.89 -8.32 2.82
C PHE A 110 -2.40 -8.40 2.59
N LEU A 111 -2.88 -8.48 1.34
CA LEU A 111 -4.31 -8.64 1.06
C LEU A 111 -4.86 -9.96 1.61
N LYS A 112 -4.10 -11.06 1.48
CA LYS A 112 -4.48 -12.37 2.04
C LYS A 112 -4.55 -12.35 3.56
N PHE A 113 -3.60 -11.65 4.21
CA PHE A 113 -3.61 -11.45 5.65
C PHE A 113 -4.88 -10.73 6.11
N LEU A 114 -5.24 -9.61 5.45
CA LEU A 114 -6.49 -8.89 5.74
C LEU A 114 -7.72 -9.80 5.56
N MET A 115 -7.79 -10.62 4.51
CA MET A 115 -8.92 -11.55 4.33
C MET A 115 -9.03 -12.56 5.47
N THR A 116 -7.91 -13.14 5.89
CA THR A 116 -7.89 -14.19 6.92
C THR A 116 -8.29 -13.64 8.30
N ASP A 117 -7.85 -12.43 8.63
CA ASP A 117 -8.26 -11.74 9.86
C ASP A 117 -9.75 -11.39 9.86
N SER A 118 -10.32 -11.08 8.70
CA SER A 118 -11.76 -10.84 8.58
C SER A 118 -12.62 -12.08 8.86
N ILE A 119 -12.10 -13.28 8.57
CA ILE A 119 -12.77 -14.56 8.82
C ILE A 119 -12.72 -14.91 10.30
N LYS A 120 -11.55 -14.76 10.94
CA LYS A 120 -11.36 -15.04 12.38
C LYS A 120 -12.18 -14.14 13.31
N SER A 121 -12.49 -12.91 12.86
CA SER A 121 -13.30 -11.95 13.62
C SER A 121 -14.82 -12.18 13.50
N THR A 122 -15.28 -13.02 12.57
CA THR A 122 -16.68 -13.46 12.50
C THR A 122 -16.88 -14.68 13.41
N PRO A 123 -17.74 -14.63 14.43
CA PRO A 123 -18.07 -15.83 15.20
C PRO A 123 -18.74 -16.84 14.26
N ILE A 124 -18.18 -18.05 14.18
CA ILE A 124 -18.84 -19.17 13.52
C ILE A 124 -20.02 -19.58 14.41
N SER A 125 -21.18 -18.97 14.18
CA SER A 125 -22.46 -19.53 14.62
C SER A 125 -23.17 -20.06 13.38
N SER A 126 -23.04 -21.37 13.16
CA SER A 126 -23.93 -22.10 12.29
C SER A 126 -25.37 -21.81 12.73
N GLN A 127 -26.22 -21.43 11.78
CA GLN A 127 -27.60 -20.97 11.96
C GLN A 127 -27.68 -19.49 12.34
N VAL A 128 -27.92 -18.65 11.34
CA VAL A 128 -29.08 -17.76 11.23
C VAL A 128 -28.89 -16.90 9.97
N PHE A 129 -29.79 -17.11 9.01
CA PHE A 129 -30.13 -16.12 7.98
C PHE A 129 -30.67 -14.89 8.72
N GLN A 130 -29.88 -13.82 8.87
CA GLN A 130 -30.42 -12.51 9.26
C GLN A 130 -29.70 -11.40 8.51
N GLU A 131 -30.53 -10.68 7.75
CA GLU A 131 -30.48 -9.25 7.39
C GLU A 131 -29.13 -8.54 7.54
N TRP A 132 -28.71 -7.93 6.43
CA TRP A 132 -27.78 -6.80 6.42
C TRP A 132 -28.27 -5.68 7.34
N LYS A 133 -27.92 -5.78 8.62
CA LYS A 133 -27.96 -4.64 9.54
C LYS A 133 -26.72 -3.81 9.32
N GLU A 134 -26.97 -2.66 8.72
CA GLU A 134 -26.12 -1.50 8.64
C GLU A 134 -25.70 -1.09 10.05
N GLY A 135 -24.44 -1.35 10.42
CA GLY A 135 -23.85 -0.90 11.69
C GLY A 135 -23.17 -2.00 12.52
N SER A 136 -21.88 -2.23 12.27
CA SER A 136 -20.95 -2.79 13.27
C SER A 136 -19.51 -2.41 12.91
N GLU A 137 -18.99 -1.45 13.66
CA GLU A 137 -17.66 -0.81 13.55
C GLU A 137 -16.51 -1.72 14.01
N THR A 138 -16.18 -2.77 13.24
CA THR A 138 -14.92 -3.52 13.48
C THR A 138 -14.11 -3.83 12.23
N ARG A 139 -14.65 -3.63 11.03
CA ARG A 139 -13.93 -3.88 9.77
C ARG A 139 -13.38 -2.58 9.18
N VAL A 140 -12.05 -2.44 9.20
CA VAL A 140 -11.32 -1.28 8.65
C VAL A 140 -11.33 -1.28 7.12
N TYR A 141 -11.68 -2.39 6.47
CA TYR A 141 -11.64 -2.59 5.01
C TYR A 141 -12.85 -3.38 4.48
N ASP A 142 -13.12 -3.25 3.17
CA ASP A 142 -14.21 -3.92 2.45
C ASP A 142 -13.69 -5.24 1.83
N PRO A 143 -14.14 -6.42 2.31
CA PRO A 143 -13.65 -7.71 1.83
C PRO A 143 -13.86 -7.94 0.32
N ALA A 144 -14.95 -7.46 -0.27
CA ALA A 144 -15.24 -7.65 -1.68
C ALA A 144 -14.25 -6.84 -2.56
N ARG A 145 -13.89 -5.64 -2.13
CA ARG A 145 -12.87 -4.81 -2.80
C ARG A 145 -11.49 -5.44 -2.72
N VAL A 146 -11.11 -5.95 -1.53
CA VAL A 146 -9.83 -6.65 -1.32
C VAL A 146 -9.71 -7.87 -2.24
N MET A 147 -10.80 -8.64 -2.38
CA MET A 147 -10.83 -9.83 -3.25
C MET A 147 -10.69 -9.48 -4.72
N LYS A 148 -11.47 -8.52 -5.20
CA LYS A 148 -11.40 -8.04 -6.58
C LYS A 148 -10.00 -7.48 -6.92
N LEU A 149 -9.36 -6.84 -5.94
CA LEU A 149 -8.00 -6.32 -6.09
C LEU A 149 -6.97 -7.47 -6.18
N HIS A 150 -7.05 -8.45 -5.29
CA HIS A 150 -6.18 -9.63 -5.32
C HIS A 150 -6.26 -10.35 -6.68
N GLU A 151 -7.47 -10.58 -7.18
CA GLU A 151 -7.68 -11.19 -8.51
C GLU A 151 -7.14 -10.34 -9.66
N ARG A 152 -7.35 -9.01 -9.61
CA ARG A 152 -6.83 -8.09 -10.63
C ARG A 152 -5.31 -8.08 -10.67
N LEU A 153 -4.66 -8.03 -9.51
CA LEU A 153 -3.19 -8.01 -9.41
C LEU A 153 -2.57 -9.36 -9.81
N GLY A 154 -3.24 -10.47 -9.50
CA GLY A 154 -2.84 -11.80 -10.00
C GLY A 154 -2.83 -11.87 -11.53
N LYS A 155 -3.82 -11.29 -12.21
CA LYS A 155 -3.90 -11.27 -13.69
C LYS A 155 -2.83 -10.41 -14.37
N ILE A 156 -2.40 -9.33 -13.72
CA ILE A 156 -1.34 -8.42 -14.25
C ILE A 156 0.04 -9.09 -14.22
N HIS A 157 0.20 -10.18 -13.46
CA HIS A 157 1.49 -10.86 -13.25
C HIS A 157 1.60 -12.24 -13.93
N ILE A 158 0.61 -12.66 -14.72
CA ILE A 158 0.63 -13.93 -15.49
C ILE A 158 1.28 -13.75 -16.90
N PHE A 159 1.90 -12.59 -17.18
CA PHE A 159 2.66 -12.35 -18.40
C PHE A 159 4.13 -12.01 -18.11
#